data_AF-A0A2M7H0U1-F1
#
_entry.id   AF-A0A2M7H0U1-F1
#
_cell.length_a   1.000
_cell.length_b   1.000
_cell.length_c   1.000
_cell.angle_alpha   90.00
_cell.angle_beta   90.00
_cell.angle_gamma   90.00
#
_symmetry.space_group_name_H-M   'P 1'
#
loop_
_entity.id
_entity.type
_entity.pdbx_description
1 polymer ?
#
loop_
_entity_poly.entity_id
_entity_poly.type
_entity_poly.pdbx_seq_one_letter_code
_entity_poly.pdbx_strand_id
1 'polypeptide(L)'
;MSNRLTNFIAAGLLIFVFLVALFSMKDDSATMDEVAHLPAGYSYLTQKDMRLNPEHPPLIKDLSAIPLLFIKGINFPQDIKAWKEDINGQWEFGFNFLYQMGNPVDKMIFWSRIPMILILILLGFYIFKWARELFGPEGKPSASYGAGNKAALLALFLFSFSPTFLAHGRLVTT
;
A
#
# COMPACT_ATOMS: atom_id res chain seq x y z
N MET A 1 -23.69 5.29 22.30
CA MET A 1 -22.35 4.81 22.70
C MET A 1 -21.43 6.00 22.83
N SER A 2 -20.61 6.05 23.89
CA SER A 2 -19.66 7.14 24.13
C SER A 2 -18.63 7.24 22.99
N ASN A 3 -18.28 8.47 22.58
CA ASN A 3 -17.25 8.69 21.56
C ASN A 3 -15.90 8.09 21.94
N ARG A 4 -15.55 8.11 23.23
CA ARG A 4 -14.29 7.51 23.71
C ARG A 4 -14.27 6.02 23.39
N LEU A 5 -15.32 5.29 23.77
CA LEU A 5 -15.44 3.86 23.50
C LEU A 5 -15.44 3.58 21.98
N THR A 6 -16.17 4.38 21.20
CA THR A 6 -16.21 4.22 19.73
C THR A 6 -14.82 4.38 19.12
N ASN A 7 -14.05 5.38 19.55
CA ASN A 7 -12.71 5.62 19.03
C ASN A 7 -11.72 4.52 19.45
N PHE A 8 -11.86 3.96 20.66
CA PHE A 8 -11.05 2.80 21.08
C PHE A 8 -11.33 1.56 20.23
N ILE A 9 -12.61 1.25 19.96
CA ILE A 9 -12.98 0.13 19.10
C ILE A 9 -12.45 0.35 17.68
N ALA A 10 -12.59 1.56 17.14
CA ALA A 10 -12.07 1.89 15.82
C ALA A 10 -10.55 1.75 15.73
N ALA A 11 -9.81 2.23 16.73
CA ALA A 11 -8.37 2.05 16.81
C ALA A 11 -7.99 0.56 16.88
N GLY A 12 -8.73 -0.24 17.66
CA GLY A 12 -8.54 -1.69 17.73
C GLY A 12 -8.72 -2.38 16.37
N LEU A 13 -9.75 -2.00 15.61
CA LEU A 13 -10.00 -2.52 14.26
C LEU A 13 -8.89 -2.12 13.27
N LEU A 14 -8.42 -0.87 13.30
CA LEU A 14 -7.32 -0.42 12.44
C LEU A 14 -6.00 -1.12 12.79
N ILE A 15 -5.72 -1.31 14.09
CA ILE A 15 -4.57 -2.08 14.54
C ILE A 15 -4.68 -3.52 14.05
N PHE A 16 -5.87 -4.13 14.14
CA PHE A 16 -6.10 -5.47 13.60
C PHE A 16 -5.78 -5.54 12.09
N VAL A 17 -6.30 -4.61 11.27
CA VAL A 17 -5.98 -4.55 9.83
C VAL A 17 -4.47 -4.43 9.60
N PHE A 18 -3.81 -3.54 10.35
CA PHE A 18 -2.37 -3.32 10.23
C PHE A 18 -1.58 -4.60 10.53
N LEU A 19 -1.87 -5.27 11.65
CA LEU A 19 -1.17 -6.47 12.06
C LEU A 19 -1.43 -7.62 11.09
N VAL A 20 -2.68 -7.81 10.64
CA VAL A 20 -3.01 -8.84 9.65
C VAL A 20 -2.23 -8.60 8.36
N ALA A 21 -2.26 -7.37 7.81
CA ALA A 21 -1.56 -7.04 6.58
C ALA A 21 -0.02 -7.18 6.70
N LEU A 22 0.55 -6.75 7.83
CA LEU A 22 1.98 -6.82 8.12
C LEU A 22 2.48 -8.25 8.27
N PHE A 23 1.75 -9.10 9.00
CA PHE A 23 2.19 -10.48 9.25
C PHE A 23 1.85 -11.40 8.08
N SER A 24 0.79 -11.13 7.32
CA SER A 24 0.44 -11.96 6.16
C SER A 24 1.44 -11.83 5.01
N MET A 25 2.28 -10.79 4.97
CA MET A 25 3.23 -10.58 3.88
C MET A 25 4.62 -11.17 4.11
N LYS A 26 4.90 -11.75 5.28
CA LYS A 26 6.25 -12.15 5.70
C LYS A 26 6.89 -13.21 4.78
N ASP A 27 6.09 -14.17 4.33
CA ASP A 27 6.57 -15.35 3.60
C ASP A 27 6.05 -15.38 2.14
N ASP A 28 5.57 -14.24 1.65
CA ASP A 28 5.04 -14.08 0.30
C ASP A 28 6.12 -13.69 -0.70
N SER A 29 6.09 -14.29 -1.89
CA SER A 29 6.83 -13.78 -3.04
C SER A 29 6.19 -12.51 -3.62
N ALA A 30 6.91 -11.85 -4.53
CA ALA A 30 6.36 -10.77 -5.34
C ALA A 30 5.25 -11.29 -6.25
N THR A 31 4.20 -10.49 -6.45
CA THR A 31 3.22 -10.72 -7.52
C THR A 31 3.72 -10.17 -8.85
N MET A 32 3.04 -10.52 -9.95
CA MET A 32 3.41 -10.05 -11.29
C MET A 32 3.42 -8.52 -11.41
N ASP A 33 2.49 -7.83 -10.75
CA ASP A 33 2.41 -6.37 -10.77
C ASP A 33 3.54 -5.75 -9.94
N GLU A 34 3.91 -6.36 -8.81
CA GLU A 34 5.03 -5.89 -7.99
C GLU A 34 6.36 -5.99 -8.74
N VAL A 35 6.52 -7.01 -9.60
CA VAL A 35 7.69 -7.14 -10.49
C VAL A 35 7.78 -5.97 -11.47
N ALA A 36 6.66 -5.40 -11.94
CA ALA A 36 6.69 -4.26 -12.86
C ALA A 36 6.78 -2.91 -12.12
N HIS A 37 5.94 -2.71 -11.10
CA HIS A 37 5.73 -1.39 -10.50
C HIS A 37 6.81 -0.98 -9.50
N LEU A 38 7.33 -1.91 -8.69
CA LEU A 38 8.38 -1.57 -7.72
C LEU A 38 9.70 -1.16 -8.41
N PRO A 39 10.21 -1.89 -9.43
CA PRO A 39 11.41 -1.50 -10.14
C PRO A 39 11.23 -0.22 -10.96
N ALA A 40 10.03 0.01 -11.52
CA ALA A 40 9.68 1.28 -12.13
C ALA A 40 9.73 2.43 -11.13
N GLY A 41 9.07 2.32 -9.97
CA GLY A 41 9.16 3.35 -8.94
C GLY A 41 10.60 3.64 -8.52
N TYR A 42 11.44 2.60 -8.42
CA TYR A 42 12.86 2.77 -8.11
C TYR A 42 13.59 3.53 -9.23
N SER A 43 13.37 3.19 -10.50
CA SER A 43 13.97 3.91 -11.64
C SER A 43 13.52 5.37 -11.71
N TYR A 44 12.29 5.67 -11.29
CA TYR A 44 11.74 7.03 -11.33
C TYR A 44 12.45 7.89 -10.26
N LEU A 45 12.68 7.32 -9.09
CA LEU A 45 13.37 7.99 -7.99
C LEU A 45 14.87 8.15 -8.23
N THR A 46 15.57 7.14 -8.74
CA THR A 46 17.03 7.15 -8.88
C THR A 46 17.51 7.64 -10.24
N GLN A 47 16.91 7.15 -11.32
CA GLN A 47 17.33 7.48 -12.70
C GLN A 47 16.61 8.71 -13.26
N LYS A 48 15.54 9.17 -12.58
CA LYS A 48 14.66 10.25 -13.07
C LYS A 48 14.06 9.94 -14.44
N ASP A 49 13.78 8.66 -14.67
CA ASP A 49 13.32 8.15 -15.96
C ASP A 49 12.04 7.33 -15.79
N MET A 50 10.93 7.90 -16.29
CA MET A 50 9.58 7.35 -16.16
C MET A 50 9.17 6.40 -17.29
N ARG A 51 10.09 6.04 -18.20
CA ARG A 51 9.76 5.28 -19.42
C ARG A 51 9.48 3.80 -19.18
N LEU A 52 9.94 3.24 -18.05
CA LEU A 52 9.88 1.79 -17.83
C LEU A 52 8.45 1.25 -17.70
N ASN A 53 7.55 1.96 -17.02
CA ASN A 53 6.12 1.58 -16.93
C ASN A 53 5.22 2.84 -17.02
N PRO A 54 4.99 3.38 -18.23
CA PRO A 54 4.29 4.64 -18.44
C PRO A 54 2.75 4.53 -18.34
N GLU A 55 2.21 3.33 -18.12
CA GLU A 55 0.76 3.02 -18.15
C GLU A 55 -0.03 3.70 -17.03
N HIS A 56 0.61 3.93 -15.88
CA HIS A 56 -0.02 4.49 -14.68
C HIS A 56 0.80 5.66 -14.11
N PRO A 57 0.16 6.67 -13.49
CA PRO A 57 0.85 7.75 -12.78
C PRO A 57 1.83 7.25 -11.71
N PRO A 58 2.88 8.03 -11.38
CA PRO A 58 4.01 7.53 -10.58
C PRO A 58 3.74 7.42 -9.08
N LEU A 59 2.74 8.11 -8.53
CA LEU A 59 2.60 8.35 -7.09
C LEU A 59 2.75 7.07 -6.23
N ILE A 60 2.02 6.01 -6.57
CA ILE A 60 2.03 4.77 -5.79
C ILE A 60 3.34 4.00 -5.99
N LYS A 61 3.88 4.01 -7.21
CA LYS A 61 5.17 3.39 -7.55
C LYS A 61 6.30 4.04 -6.76
N ASP A 62 6.40 5.37 -6.82
CA ASP A 62 7.39 6.16 -6.10
C ASP A 62 7.26 5.93 -4.59
N LEU A 63 6.04 6.03 -4.05
CA LEU A 63 5.81 5.83 -2.62
C LEU A 63 6.26 4.44 -2.16
N SER A 64 5.98 3.39 -2.95
CA SER A 64 6.43 2.03 -2.65
C SER A 64 7.95 1.86 -2.76
N ALA A 65 8.62 2.66 -3.60
CA ALA A 65 10.06 2.56 -3.84
C ALA A 65 10.91 3.44 -2.90
N ILE A 66 10.33 4.42 -2.20
CA ILE A 66 11.06 5.26 -1.23
C ILE A 66 11.86 4.42 -0.20
N PRO A 67 11.31 3.34 0.40
CA PRO A 67 12.06 2.53 1.35
C PRO A 67 13.32 1.88 0.76
N LEU A 68 13.34 1.58 -0.55
CA LEU A 68 14.49 0.99 -1.23
C LEU A 68 15.68 1.97 -1.28
N LEU A 69 15.45 3.28 -1.25
CA LEU A 69 16.53 4.29 -1.21
C LEU A 69 17.41 4.18 0.05
N PHE A 70 16.91 3.51 1.09
CA PHE A 70 17.64 3.29 2.34
C PHE A 70 18.32 1.91 2.41
N ILE A 71 18.10 1.05 1.41
CA ILE A 71 18.74 -0.26 1.30
C ILE A 71 20.07 -0.09 0.55
N LYS A 72 21.18 -0.38 1.22
CA LYS A 72 22.52 -0.29 0.62
C LYS A 72 22.76 -1.46 -0.35
N GLY A 73 23.43 -1.17 -1.46
CA GLY A 73 23.91 -2.18 -2.40
C GLY A 73 22.83 -2.74 -3.35
N ILE A 74 21.77 -1.98 -3.63
CA ILE A 74 20.84 -2.33 -4.71
C ILE A 74 21.57 -2.13 -6.06
N ASN A 75 21.67 -3.20 -6.82
CA ASN A 75 22.25 -3.27 -8.15
C ASN A 75 21.16 -3.02 -9.21
N PHE A 76 21.28 -1.93 -9.96
CA PHE A 76 20.35 -1.56 -11.02
C PHE A 76 20.83 -2.15 -12.38
N PRO A 77 20.01 -2.94 -13.11
CA PRO A 77 20.41 -3.54 -14.38
C PRO A 77 20.33 -2.53 -15.52
N GLN A 78 21.28 -1.59 -15.56
CA GLN A 78 21.32 -0.53 -16.59
C GLN A 78 21.71 -1.03 -17.99
N ASP A 79 22.28 -2.23 -18.09
CA ASP A 79 22.90 -2.73 -19.33
C ASP A 79 22.08 -3.78 -20.11
N ILE A 80 20.83 -4.02 -19.70
CA ILE A 80 19.95 -5.00 -20.36
C ILE A 80 19.05 -4.35 -21.41
N LYS A 81 18.62 -5.14 -22.39
CA LYS A 81 17.73 -4.71 -23.47
C LYS A 81 16.40 -4.15 -22.94
N ALA A 82 15.84 -4.81 -21.94
CA ALA A 82 14.61 -4.41 -21.27
C ALA A 82 14.63 -3.00 -20.66
N TRP A 83 15.83 -2.45 -20.40
CA TRP A 83 16.01 -1.06 -19.96
C TRP A 83 16.27 -0.09 -21.13
N LYS A 84 17.06 -0.52 -22.12
CA LYS A 84 17.60 0.36 -23.17
C LYS A 84 16.66 0.54 -24.35
N GLU A 85 15.94 -0.50 -24.74
CA GLU A 85 15.30 -0.60 -26.06
C GLU A 85 13.82 -0.97 -26.00
N ASP A 86 13.42 -1.83 -25.05
CA ASP A 86 12.06 -2.38 -25.06
C ASP A 86 11.03 -1.40 -24.50
N ILE A 87 9.96 -1.16 -25.28
CA ILE A 87 8.85 -0.26 -24.90
C ILE A 87 8.02 -0.83 -23.73
N ASN A 88 7.94 -2.17 -23.62
CA ASN A 88 7.18 -2.89 -22.60
C ASN A 88 8.07 -3.87 -21.81
N GLY A 89 9.35 -3.52 -21.63
CA GLY A 89 10.35 -4.37 -20.96
C GLY A 89 10.17 -4.51 -19.44
N GLN A 90 9.14 -3.91 -18.84
CA GLN A 90 8.99 -3.77 -17.38
C GLN A 90 9.06 -5.08 -16.59
N TRP A 91 8.43 -6.17 -17.08
CA TRP A 91 8.48 -7.45 -16.38
C TRP A 91 9.86 -8.09 -16.50
N GLU A 92 10.47 -8.09 -17.68
CA GLU A 92 11.83 -8.63 -17.87
C GLU A 92 12.84 -7.82 -17.06
N PHE A 93 12.76 -6.49 -17.10
CA PHE A 93 13.57 -5.60 -16.28
C PHE A 93 13.39 -5.91 -14.80
N GLY A 94 12.13 -6.05 -14.35
CA GLY A 94 11.80 -6.34 -12.97
C GLY A 94 12.31 -7.69 -12.49
N PHE A 95 12.19 -8.74 -13.31
CA PHE A 95 12.76 -10.05 -13.02
C PHE A 95 14.28 -10.00 -12.89
N ASN A 96 14.96 -9.26 -13.79
CA ASN A 96 16.40 -9.05 -13.69
C ASN A 96 16.76 -8.30 -12.39
N PHE A 97 16.11 -7.15 -12.16
CA PHE A 97 16.35 -6.28 -11.01
C PHE A 97 16.12 -7.00 -9.69
N LEU A 98 15.04 -7.76 -9.54
CA LEU A 98 14.78 -8.49 -8.31
C LEU A 98 15.69 -9.72 -8.23
N TYR A 99 15.68 -10.61 -9.22
CA TYR A 99 16.18 -11.97 -9.03
C TYR A 99 17.53 -12.29 -9.67
N GLN A 100 18.05 -11.46 -10.59
CA GLN A 100 19.31 -11.74 -11.30
C GLN A 100 20.47 -10.83 -10.88
N MET A 101 20.19 -9.68 -10.28
CA MET A 101 21.22 -8.72 -9.86
C MET A 101 21.82 -8.97 -8.47
N GLY A 102 21.43 -10.06 -7.79
CA GLY A 102 21.88 -10.36 -6.42
C GLY A 102 21.32 -9.41 -5.36
N ASN A 103 20.17 -8.79 -5.65
CA ASN A 103 19.52 -7.83 -4.76
C ASN A 103 18.82 -8.53 -3.58
N PRO A 104 18.67 -7.85 -2.42
CA PRO A 104 18.00 -8.43 -1.25
C PRO A 104 16.47 -8.37 -1.40
N VAL A 105 15.93 -9.21 -2.29
CA VAL A 105 14.51 -9.18 -2.72
C VAL A 105 13.54 -9.20 -1.56
N ASP A 106 13.71 -10.10 -0.59
CA ASP A 106 12.79 -10.22 0.54
C ASP A 106 12.68 -8.91 1.33
N LYS A 107 13.81 -8.21 1.50
CA LYS A 107 13.81 -6.89 2.16
C LYS A 107 13.15 -5.84 1.28
N MET A 108 13.42 -5.84 -0.02
CA MET A 108 12.84 -4.88 -0.94
C MET A 108 11.32 -4.99 -1.00
N ILE A 109 10.79 -6.22 -1.14
CA ILE A 109 9.35 -6.49 -1.17
C ILE A 109 8.69 -6.20 0.18
N PHE A 110 9.31 -6.62 1.29
CA PHE A 110 8.75 -6.33 2.61
C PHE A 110 8.61 -4.83 2.86
N TRP A 111 9.67 -4.07 2.60
CA TRP A 111 9.67 -2.63 2.87
C TRP A 111 8.83 -1.85 1.86
N SER A 112 8.73 -2.29 0.61
CA SER A 112 7.90 -1.61 -0.40
C SER A 112 6.40 -1.70 -0.13
N ARG A 113 5.96 -2.74 0.59
CA ARG A 113 4.57 -2.95 0.99
C ARG A 113 4.16 -2.10 2.20
N ILE A 114 5.09 -1.63 3.03
CA ILE A 114 4.78 -0.83 4.22
C ILE A 114 3.99 0.45 3.88
N PRO A 115 4.39 1.27 2.90
CA PRO A 115 3.59 2.44 2.51
C PRO A 115 2.18 2.09 2.01
N MET A 116 2.00 0.92 1.37
CA MET A 116 0.68 0.46 0.92
C MET A 116 -0.22 0.12 2.10
N ILE A 117 0.32 -0.55 3.12
CA ILE A 117 -0.39 -0.79 4.39
C ILE A 117 -0.79 0.54 5.05
N LEU A 118 0.08 1.55 5.04
CA LEU A 118 -0.27 2.86 5.60
C LEU A 118 -1.42 3.54 4.84
N ILE A 119 -1.46 3.43 3.51
CA ILE A 119 -2.60 3.88 2.69
C ILE A 119 -3.87 3.11 3.05
N LEU A 120 -3.78 1.79 3.22
CA LEU A 120 -4.92 0.96 3.61
C LEU A 120 -5.50 1.38 4.97
N ILE A 121 -4.64 1.66 5.96
CA ILE A 121 -5.07 2.16 7.27
C ILE A 121 -5.69 3.56 7.16
N LEU A 122 -5.11 4.44 6.35
CA LEU A 122 -5.66 5.77 6.10
C LEU A 122 -7.05 5.69 5.46
N LEU A 123 -7.26 4.76 4.51
CA LEU A 123 -8.55 4.50 3.91
C LEU A 123 -9.57 4.02 4.94
N GLY A 124 -9.21 3.05 5.78
CA GLY A 124 -10.07 2.56 6.86
C GLY A 124 -10.48 3.68 7.84
N PHE A 125 -9.53 4.52 8.22
CA PHE A 125 -9.81 5.71 9.03
C PHE A 125 -10.78 6.67 8.33
N TYR A 126 -10.61 6.91 7.03
CA TYR A 126 -11.49 7.80 6.28
C TYR A 126 -12.91 7.24 6.13
N ILE A 127 -13.04 5.93 5.88
CA ILE A 127 -14.34 5.23 5.86
C ILE A 127 -15.08 5.43 7.20
N PHE A 128 -14.37 5.22 8.32
CA PHE A 128 -14.93 5.42 9.65
C PHE A 128 -15.37 6.88 9.88
N LYS A 129 -14.48 7.82 9.57
CA LYS A 129 -14.75 9.26 9.72
C LYS A 129 -15.96 9.67 8.88
N TRP A 130 -15.98 9.29 7.61
CA TRP A 130 -17.02 9.70 6.68
C TRP A 130 -18.38 9.07 7.01
N ALA A 131 -18.41 7.78 7.37
CA ALA A 131 -19.63 7.13 7.83
C ALA A 131 -20.19 7.77 9.12
N ARG A 132 -19.31 8.21 10.03
CA ARG A 132 -19.75 8.93 11.24
C ARG A 132 -20.38 10.29 10.89
N GLU A 133 -19.83 10.98 9.89
CA GLU A 133 -20.33 12.28 9.42
C GLU A 133 -21.67 12.15 8.68
N LEU A 134 -21.81 11.14 7.82
CA LEU A 134 -23.04 10.90 7.04
C LEU A 134 -24.25 10.51 7.90
N PHE A 135 -24.03 9.71 8.95
CA PHE A 135 -25.11 9.18 9.80
C PHE A 135 -25.16 9.84 11.19
N GLY A 136 -24.36 10.88 11.40
CA GLY A 136 -24.45 11.76 12.57
C GLY A 136 -25.53 12.83 12.35
N PRO A 137 -26.20 13.32 13.41
CA PRO A 137 -27.17 14.40 13.26
C PRO A 137 -26.48 15.65 12.70
N GLU A 138 -26.94 16.15 11.55
CA GLU A 138 -26.42 17.36 10.90
C GLU A 138 -26.34 18.53 11.88
N GLY A 139 -25.19 19.22 11.92
CA GLY A 139 -25.02 20.50 12.63
C GLY A 139 -24.89 20.45 14.15
N LYS A 140 -24.85 19.29 14.82
CA LYS A 140 -24.65 19.22 16.29
C LYS A 140 -23.25 18.72 16.67
N PRO A 141 -22.57 19.40 17.63
CA PRO A 141 -21.25 18.98 18.07
C PRO A 141 -21.28 17.56 18.66
N SER A 142 -20.20 16.83 18.39
CA SER A 142 -19.73 15.49 18.83
C SER A 142 -20.53 14.68 19.88
N ALA A 143 -21.24 15.29 20.83
CA ALA A 143 -21.87 14.61 21.96
C ALA A 143 -23.11 13.75 21.62
N SER A 144 -23.77 13.92 20.46
CA SER A 144 -25.05 13.25 20.13
C SER A 144 -24.98 12.22 18.97
N TYR A 145 -23.81 11.63 18.69
CA TYR A 145 -23.59 10.72 17.55
C TYR A 145 -24.04 9.27 17.79
N GLY A 146 -25.13 9.04 18.52
CA GLY A 146 -25.58 7.69 18.88
C GLY A 146 -25.74 6.75 17.68
N ALA A 147 -26.35 7.24 16.58
CA ALA A 147 -26.53 6.49 15.34
C ALA A 147 -25.26 6.49 14.47
N GLY A 148 -24.64 7.65 14.24
CA GLY A 148 -23.42 7.78 13.45
C GLY A 148 -22.24 6.95 13.97
N ASN A 149 -22.08 6.82 15.30
CA ASN A 149 -21.05 5.97 15.89
C ASN A 149 -21.24 4.48 15.56
N LYS A 150 -22.49 4.01 15.55
CA LYS A 150 -22.79 2.61 15.21
C LYS A 150 -22.58 2.35 13.72
N ALA A 151 -23.05 3.26 12.86
CA ALA A 151 -22.85 3.17 11.41
C ALA A 151 -21.36 3.18 11.04
N ALA A 152 -20.58 4.08 11.65
CA ALA A 152 -19.15 4.17 11.43
C ALA A 152 -18.40 2.90 11.83
N LEU A 153 -18.73 2.32 12.99
CA LEU A 153 -18.13 1.06 13.42
C LEU A 153 -18.55 -0.12 12.56
N LEU A 154 -19.81 -0.17 12.12
CA LEU A 154 -20.27 -1.21 11.21
C LEU A 154 -19.51 -1.14 9.88
N ALA A 155 -19.38 0.06 9.31
CA ALA A 155 -18.61 0.26 8.08
C ALA A 155 -17.14 -0.13 8.24
N LEU A 156 -16.50 0.31 9.33
CA LEU A 156 -15.11 -0.05 9.60
C LEU A 156 -14.94 -1.55 9.88
N PHE A 157 -15.90 -2.20 10.54
CA PHE A 157 -15.89 -3.64 10.75
C PHE A 157 -15.96 -4.38 9.41
N LEU A 158 -16.91 -4.04 8.52
CA LEU A 158 -17.01 -4.65 7.20
C LEU A 158 -15.75 -4.44 6.37
N PHE A 159 -15.14 -3.26 6.44
CA PHE A 159 -13.84 -3.00 5.82
C PHE A 159 -12.72 -3.88 6.41
N SER A 160 -12.63 -3.95 7.74
CA SER A 160 -11.53 -4.61 8.45
C SER A 160 -11.52 -6.13 8.27
N PHE A 161 -12.69 -6.73 8.01
CA PHE A 161 -12.86 -8.15 7.77
C PHE A 161 -13.13 -8.48 6.30
N SER A 162 -12.97 -7.51 5.39
CA SER A 162 -13.12 -7.75 3.96
C SER A 162 -11.88 -8.46 3.40
N PRO A 163 -12.03 -9.65 2.80
CA PRO A 163 -10.90 -10.35 2.20
C PRO A 163 -10.29 -9.55 1.04
N THR A 164 -11.09 -8.78 0.30
CA THR A 164 -10.60 -7.98 -0.84
C THR A 164 -9.62 -6.91 -0.38
N PHE A 165 -9.96 -6.13 0.65
CA PHE A 165 -9.10 -5.07 1.17
C PHE A 165 -7.83 -5.63 1.80
N LEU A 166 -7.95 -6.70 2.60
CA LEU A 166 -6.79 -7.32 3.25
C LEU A 166 -5.83 -7.99 2.24
N ALA A 167 -6.36 -8.61 1.19
CA ALA A 167 -5.55 -9.29 0.18
C ALA A 167 -4.80 -8.30 -0.73
N HIS A 168 -5.47 -7.23 -1.19
CA HIS A 168 -4.91 -6.34 -2.21
C HIS A 168 -4.24 -5.09 -1.61
N GLY A 169 -4.79 -4.54 -0.52
CA GLY A 169 -4.36 -3.24 0.02
C GLY A 169 -2.95 -3.20 0.60
N ARG A 170 -2.28 -4.35 0.72
CA ARG A 170 -0.90 -4.47 1.18
C ARG A 170 0.12 -4.64 0.06
N LEU A 171 -0.32 -4.89 -1.18
CA LEU A 171 0.55 -5.19 -2.32
C LEU A 171 0.92 -3.91 -3.09
N VAL A 172 2.05 -3.92 -3.79
CA VAL A 172 2.42 -2.82 -4.69
C VAL A 172 1.71 -3.01 -6.04
N THR A 173 0.50 -2.48 -6.13
CA THR A 173 -0.34 -2.43 -7.35
C THR A 173 -0.72 -0.98 -7.66
N THR A 174 -1.13 -0.66 -8.89
CA THR A 174 -1.52 0.71 -9.30
C THR A 174 -2.93 0.84 -9.83
#